data_AF-A0A3P7J458-F1
#
_entry.id   AF-A0A3P7J458-F1
#
_cell.length_a   1.000
_cell.length_b   1.000
_cell.length_c   1.000
_cell.angle_alpha   90.00
_cell.angle_beta   90.00
_cell.angle_gamma   90.00
#
_symmetry.space_group_name_H-M   'P 1'
#
loop_
_entity.id
_entity.type
_entity.pdbx_description
1 polymer ?
#
loop_
_entity_poly.entity_id
_entity_poly.type
_entity_poly.pdbx_seq_one_letter_code
_entity_poly.pdbx_strand_id
1 'polypeptide(L)'
;MPPHSFIAMDDYNSPKEMAEHLKQLESDKKAYAEYFAWRKGMWTAAPWNAPGYRNGFCRLCERLWEEEPQQNVIEDVWAWFDRESQCERDEFVKTWIEKP
;
A
#
# COMPACT_ATOMS: atom_id res chain seq x y z
N MET A 1 -9.80 4.83 -0.47
CA MET A 1 -9.45 4.60 0.95
C MET A 1 -10.19 5.60 1.82
N PRO A 2 -10.55 5.26 3.07
CA PRO A 2 -11.11 6.24 4.00
C PRO A 2 -10.16 7.42 4.24
N PRO A 3 -10.66 8.66 4.39
CA PRO A 3 -9.81 9.81 4.74
C PRO A 3 -9.15 9.59 6.10
N HIS A 4 -7.91 10.08 6.26
CA HIS A 4 -7.10 9.93 7.47
C HIS A 4 -6.90 8.48 7.94
N SER A 5 -7.01 7.48 7.05
CA SER A 5 -6.76 6.08 7.41
C SER A 5 -5.28 5.67 7.35
N PHE A 6 -4.45 6.47 6.70
CA PHE A 6 -3.00 6.35 6.64
C PHE A 6 -2.39 7.73 6.39
N ILE A 7 -1.07 7.83 6.53
CA ILE A 7 -0.27 9.01 6.20
C ILE A 7 0.60 8.61 5.02
N ALA A 8 0.37 9.21 3.86
CA ALA A 8 1.10 8.89 2.63
C ALA A 8 2.40 9.71 2.55
N MET A 9 3.48 9.13 2.04
CA MET A 9 4.75 9.86 1.89
C MET A 9 4.68 10.96 0.83
N ASP A 10 3.93 10.71 -0.24
CA ASP A 10 3.73 11.58 -1.40
C ASP A 10 2.83 12.79 -1.12
N ASP A 11 2.15 12.83 0.03
CA ASP A 11 1.43 14.01 0.54
C ASP A 11 2.38 15.12 1.05
N TYR A 12 3.65 14.81 1.27
CA TYR A 12 4.65 15.74 1.81
C TYR A 12 5.67 16.16 0.76
N ASN A 13 6.11 17.41 0.83
CA ASN A 13 7.12 17.94 -0.09
C ASN A 13 8.50 17.37 0.21
N SER A 14 8.81 17.06 1.46
CA SER A 14 10.10 16.51 1.86
C SER A 14 10.01 15.56 3.07
N PRO A 15 11.02 14.69 3.27
CA PRO A 15 11.11 13.86 4.47
C PRO A 15 11.12 14.66 5.77
N LYS A 16 11.69 15.87 5.73
CA LYS A 16 11.76 16.76 6.89
C LYS A 16 10.36 17.24 7.30
N GLU A 17 9.56 17.71 6.33
CA GLU A 17 8.18 18.15 6.58
C GLU A 17 7.33 17.01 7.18
N MET A 18 7.44 15.81 6.59
CA MET A 18 6.77 14.61 7.12
C MET A 18 7.22 14.31 8.55
N ALA A 19 8.53 14.31 8.83
CA ALA A 19 9.06 14.03 10.16
C ALA A 19 8.61 15.05 11.21
N GLU A 20 8.52 16.33 10.85
CA GLU A 20 8.01 17.39 11.73
C GLU A 20 6.53 17.16 12.08
N HIS A 21 5.70 16.84 11.08
CA HIS A 21 4.29 16.51 11.31
C HIS A 21 4.11 15.25 12.16
N LEU A 22 4.89 14.18 11.91
CA LEU A 22 4.83 12.96 12.72
C LEU A 22 5.23 13.19 14.18
N LYS A 23 6.24 14.02 14.45
CA LYS A 23 6.62 14.40 15.82
C LYS A 23 5.53 15.21 16.52
N GLN A 24 4.85 16.10 15.80
CA GLN A 24 3.70 16.83 16.35
C GLN A 24 2.57 15.86 16.72
N LEU A 25 2.24 14.93 15.83
CA LEU A 25 1.22 13.89 16.10
C LEU A 25 1.59 12.99 17.27
N GLU A 26 2.85 12.59 17.40
CA GLU A 26 3.33 11.80 18.55
C GLU A 26 3.05 12.52 19.88
N SER A 27 3.23 13.84 19.91
CA SER A 27 3.04 14.65 21.11
C SER A 27 1.56 15.00 21.41
N ASP A 28 0.72 15.11 20.38
CA ASP A 28 -0.70 15.42 20.50
C ASP A 28 -1.58 14.17 20.31
N LYS A 29 -1.92 13.53 21.43
CA LYS A 29 -2.79 12.35 21.47
C LYS A 29 -4.17 12.59 20.86
N LYS A 30 -4.71 13.81 20.92
CA LYS A 30 -6.01 14.12 20.36
C LYS A 30 -5.92 14.15 18.84
N ALA A 31 -4.93 14.87 18.29
CA ALA A 31 -4.68 14.89 16.85
C ALA A 31 -4.39 13.49 16.30
N TYR A 32 -3.57 12.69 17.00
CA TYR A 32 -3.33 11.30 16.64
C TYR A 32 -4.60 10.44 16.65
N ALA A 33 -5.48 10.63 17.63
CA ALA A 33 -6.74 9.87 17.72
C ALA A 33 -7.70 10.13 16.54
N GLU A 34 -7.63 11.30 15.89
CA GLU A 34 -8.45 11.62 14.71
C GLU A 34 -8.13 10.72 13.51
N TYR A 35 -6.90 10.21 13.39
CA TYR A 35 -6.54 9.19 12.37
C TYR A 35 -7.24 7.83 12.57
N PHE A 36 -7.98 7.67 13.67
CA PHE A 36 -8.82 6.49 13.90
C PHE A 36 -10.31 6.81 13.79
N ALA A 37 -10.69 8.07 13.57
CA ALA A 37 -12.09 8.50 13.46
C ALA A 37 -12.80 7.78 12.31
N TRP A 38 -12.08 7.48 11.23
CA TRP A 38 -12.62 6.73 10.10
C TRP A 38 -13.27 5.43 10.57
N ARG A 39 -12.72 4.71 11.57
CA ARG A 39 -13.28 3.43 12.05
C ARG A 39 -14.72 3.51 12.57
N LYS A 40 -15.22 4.71 12.89
CA LYS A 40 -16.59 4.94 13.35
C LYS A 40 -17.60 5.08 12.20
N GLY A 41 -17.11 5.34 10.98
CA GLY A 41 -17.94 5.46 9.79
C GLY A 41 -18.41 4.11 9.25
N MET A 42 -19.46 4.14 8.43
CA MET A 42 -19.87 2.98 7.63
C MET A 42 -18.98 2.91 6.38
N TRP A 43 -18.23 1.82 6.24
CA TRP A 43 -17.41 1.58 5.06
C TRP A 43 -17.94 0.36 4.32
N THR A 44 -18.08 0.52 3.01
CA THR A 44 -18.26 -0.63 2.13
C THR A 44 -16.92 -1.33 2.04
N ALA A 45 -16.82 -2.53 2.60
CA ALA A 45 -15.72 -3.43 2.27
C ALA A 45 -15.73 -3.62 0.74
N ALA A 46 -14.55 -3.62 0.13
CA ALA A 46 -14.45 -3.95 -1.29
C ALA A 46 -15.24 -5.26 -1.54
N PRO A 47 -16.12 -5.30 -2.56
CA PRO A 47 -16.90 -6.49 -2.87
C PRO A 47 -16.01 -7.73 -2.89
N TRP A 48 -16.57 -8.87 -2.50
CA TRP A 48 -15.86 -10.14 -2.62
C TRP A 48 -15.50 -10.34 -4.11
N ASN A 49 -14.21 -10.42 -4.42
CA ASN A 49 -13.65 -10.44 -5.79
C ASN A 49 -13.79 -9.14 -6.61
N ALA A 50 -13.79 -7.96 -5.98
CA ALA A 50 -13.69 -6.71 -6.70
C ALA A 50 -12.41 -6.66 -7.56
N PRO A 51 -12.44 -6.03 -8.76
CA PRO A 51 -11.23 -5.80 -9.55
C PRO A 51 -10.16 -5.10 -8.71
N GLY A 52 -8.97 -5.69 -8.61
CA GLY A 52 -7.88 -5.19 -7.75
C GLY A 52 -7.93 -5.63 -6.29
N TYR A 53 -9.02 -6.26 -5.82
CA TYR A 53 -9.14 -6.83 -4.48
C TYR A 53 -9.70 -8.27 -4.55
N ARG A 54 -8.80 -9.22 -4.82
CA ARG A 54 -9.05 -10.65 -4.66
C ARG A 54 -8.39 -11.12 -3.37
N ASN A 55 -9.16 -11.70 -2.46
CA ASN A 55 -8.55 -12.31 -1.27
C ASN A 55 -7.58 -13.43 -1.70
N GLY A 56 -6.51 -13.64 -0.93
CA GLY A 56 -5.51 -14.67 -1.26
C GLY A 56 -6.13 -16.07 -1.34
N PHE A 57 -7.09 -16.38 -0.46
CA PHE A 57 -7.71 -17.70 -0.40
C PHE A 57 -8.64 -18.02 -1.58
N CYS A 58 -9.52 -17.12 -2.03
CA CYS A 58 -10.35 -17.44 -3.21
C CYS A 58 -9.52 -17.46 -4.47
N ARG A 59 -8.52 -16.56 -4.60
CA ARG A 59 -7.58 -16.62 -5.73
C ARG A 59 -6.82 -17.95 -5.76
N LEU A 60 -6.43 -18.47 -4.60
CA LEU A 60 -5.82 -19.80 -4.48
C LEU A 60 -6.81 -20.89 -4.88
N CYS A 61 -8.03 -20.89 -4.34
CA CYS A 61 -9.05 -21.87 -4.69
C CYS A 61 -9.27 -21.91 -6.20
N GLU A 62 -9.50 -20.77 -6.84
CA GLU A 62 -9.71 -20.71 -8.29
C GLU A 62 -8.53 -21.29 -9.07
N ARG A 63 -7.29 -20.98 -8.66
CA ARG A 63 -6.08 -21.55 -9.28
C ARG A 63 -6.00 -23.06 -9.12
N LEU A 64 -6.50 -23.61 -8.00
CA LEU A 64 -6.57 -25.05 -7.78
C LEU A 64 -7.68 -25.73 -8.60
N TRP A 65 -8.72 -24.98 -8.96
CA TRP A 65 -9.86 -25.45 -9.77
C TRP A 65 -9.68 -25.20 -11.27
N GLU A 66 -8.61 -24.56 -11.72
CA GLU A 66 -8.31 -24.37 -13.15
C GLU A 66 -8.03 -25.72 -13.82
N GLU A 67 -8.80 -26.07 -14.86
CA GLU A 67 -8.66 -27.35 -15.59
C GLU A 67 -7.33 -27.44 -16.34
N GLU A 68 -6.87 -26.32 -16.90
CA GLU A 68 -5.59 -26.18 -17.60
C GLU A 68 -4.76 -25.05 -16.95
N PRO A 69 -4.10 -25.32 -15.81
CA PRO A 69 -3.36 -24.28 -15.11
C PRO A 69 -2.15 -23.83 -15.93
N GLN A 70 -1.98 -22.52 -16.08
CA GLN A 70 -0.75 -21.98 -16.66
C GLN A 70 0.46 -22.36 -15.81
N GLN A 71 1.39 -23.09 -16.41
CA GLN A 71 2.71 -23.31 -15.81
C GLN A 71 3.56 -22.05 -16.02
N ASN A 72 3.71 -21.27 -14.96
CA ASN A 72 4.63 -20.14 -14.94
C ASN A 72 5.88 -20.55 -14.16
N VAL A 73 7.01 -20.62 -14.84
CA VAL A 73 8.31 -20.84 -14.21
C VAL A 73 9.00 -19.49 -14.12
N ILE A 74 9.28 -19.05 -12.88
CA ILE A 74 10.12 -17.89 -12.63
C ILE A 74 11.52 -18.45 -12.37
N GLU A 75 12.36 -18.46 -13.40
CA GLU A 75 13.73 -18.98 -13.34
C GLU A 75 14.58 -18.25 -12.28
N ASP A 76 14.37 -16.94 -12.17
CA ASP A 76 15.02 -16.10 -11.17
C ASP A 76 14.01 -15.12 -10.57
N VAL A 77 13.62 -15.42 -9.33
CA VAL A 77 12.64 -14.64 -8.56
C VAL A 77 13.14 -13.23 -8.30
N TRP A 78 14.43 -13.04 -8.06
CA TRP A 78 14.99 -11.71 -7.81
C TRP A 78 14.98 -10.87 -9.07
N ALA A 79 15.35 -11.49 -10.20
CA ALA A 79 15.37 -10.83 -11.47
C ALA A 79 13.96 -10.42 -11.94
N TRP A 80 12.95 -11.27 -11.71
CA TRP A 80 11.55 -10.92 -11.90
C TRP A 80 11.11 -9.79 -10.97
N PHE A 81 11.44 -9.89 -9.68
CA PHE A 81 11.05 -8.88 -8.70
C PHE A 81 11.65 -7.52 -9.00
N ASP A 82 12.92 -7.45 -9.36
CA ASP A 82 13.62 -6.20 -9.64
C ASP A 82 13.17 -5.55 -10.96
N ARG A 83 12.91 -6.36 -12.00
CA ARG A 83 12.66 -5.85 -13.36
C ARG A 83 11.20 -5.83 -13.80
N GLU A 84 10.37 -6.73 -13.29
CA GLU A 84 9.04 -7.03 -13.84
C GLU A 84 7.90 -6.78 -12.86
N SER A 85 8.19 -6.66 -11.56
CA SER A 85 7.16 -6.48 -10.51
C SER A 85 6.39 -5.16 -10.60
N GLN A 86 6.81 -4.24 -11.47
CA GLN A 86 6.28 -2.87 -11.60
C GLN A 86 6.29 -2.10 -10.27
N CYS A 87 7.14 -2.49 -9.32
CA CYS A 87 7.35 -1.72 -8.10
C CYS A 87 8.05 -0.39 -8.44
N GLU A 88 7.72 0.65 -7.68
CA GLU A 88 8.52 1.87 -7.71
C GLU A 88 9.94 1.55 -7.22
N ARG A 89 10.92 1.98 -7.99
CA ARG A 89 12.34 1.77 -7.69
C ARG A 89 12.82 2.84 -6.70
N ASP A 90 14.07 2.68 -6.27
CA ASP A 90 14.72 3.61 -5.34
C ASP A 90 14.79 5.07 -5.87
N GLU A 91 14.59 5.27 -7.17
CA GLU A 91 14.41 6.57 -7.83
C GLU A 91 13.35 7.44 -7.14
N PHE A 92 12.22 6.86 -6.73
CA PHE A 92 11.18 7.58 -5.98
C PHE A 92 11.74 8.14 -4.66
N VAL A 93 12.39 7.29 -3.87
CA VAL A 93 12.95 7.66 -2.57
C VAL A 93 14.06 8.69 -2.71
N LYS A 94 14.96 8.51 -3.69
CA LYS A 94 16.03 9.48 -3.99
C LYS A 94 15.46 10.84 -4.35
N THR A 95 14.49 10.88 -5.26
CA THR A 95 13.82 12.11 -5.68
C THR A 95 13.11 12.78 -4.50
N TRP A 96 12.43 12.01 -3.66
CA TRP A 96 11.72 12.53 -2.49
C TRP A 96 12.67 13.13 -1.45
N ILE A 97 13.84 12.52 -1.22
CA ILE A 97 14.87 13.06 -0.32
C ILE A 97 15.48 14.36 -0.87
N GLU A 98 15.61 14.47 -2.19
CA GLU A 98 16.21 15.62 -2.87
C GLU A 98 15.25 16.80 -3.06
N LYS A 99 13.95 16.62 -2.79
CA LYS A 99 12.99 17.74 -2.81
C LYS A 99 13.34 18.74 -1.69
N PRO A 100 13.38 20.05 -2.03
CA PRO A 100 13.83 21.11 -1.11
C PRO A 100 12.95 21.28 0.14
#